data_AF-A0A2V6YL05-F1
#
_entry.id   AF-A0A2V6YL05-F1
#
_cell.length_a   1.000
_cell.length_b   1.000
_cell.length_c   1.000
_cell.angle_alpha   90.00
_cell.angle_beta   90.00
_cell.angle_gamma   90.00
#
_symmetry.space_group_name_H-M   'P 1'
#
loop_
_entity.id
_entity.type
_entity.pdbx_description
1 polymer ?
#
loop_
_entity_poly.entity_id
_entity_poly.type
_entity_poly.pdbx_seq_one_letter_code
_entity_poly.pdbx_strand_id
1 'polypeptide(L)'
;MRYEMISADCHIDLCWLPPDLFTTNASAGLRDRMPYVTDGPKGPRWVTKTGAMLGLVNGMGSAGREYIPGQIHRSDRMASTGLYDDGKRGVRRLTDPELRLGDQDRDGVQAEVLYGILGTTRRLNDAEAAVEVMRVYNEWLADFCDAHPDRYAGLASIPNHPVEAAVEEVKRVAKRGGVRGLDVANSLDMAPLWDPLWTPLWDVVSDSRLPVHFHTVGGQRPDFDKLPPPLSRVAHAVHITGFQIHMATILMSLIFGGVLERYPTMRVVIGESGIGWTSSSGWTPNGRTSSRISASAARRASTGAGSARRPTRRIASASSCSTSLASTPSCGARTFPTPTGSGPTPARSSGMSWGICPPTSAGRSSARTRAGSTASSAERRSPTAAAWAGY
;
A
#
# COMPACT_ATOMS: atom_id res chain seq x y z
N MET A 1 -3.02 -26.41 -14.15
CA MET A 1 -1.77 -26.56 -13.38
C MET A 1 -2.10 -26.50 -11.89
N ARG A 2 -1.41 -27.23 -11.02
CA ARG A 2 -1.56 -27.11 -9.56
C ARG A 2 -0.34 -26.35 -9.03
N TYR A 3 -0.57 -25.22 -8.36
CA TYR A 3 0.49 -24.45 -7.72
C TYR A 3 0.71 -24.94 -6.28
N GLU A 4 1.96 -25.15 -5.90
CA GLU A 4 2.44 -25.34 -4.53
C GLU A 4 2.75 -24.00 -3.87
N MET A 5 3.31 -23.05 -4.62
CA MET A 5 3.60 -21.69 -4.14
C MET A 5 3.26 -20.63 -5.17
N ILE A 6 2.41 -19.68 -4.77
CA ILE A 6 2.13 -18.45 -5.49
C ILE A 6 2.58 -17.29 -4.59
N SER A 7 3.40 -16.39 -5.12
CA SER A 7 3.67 -15.14 -4.42
C SER A 7 2.46 -14.22 -4.57
N ALA A 8 1.82 -13.85 -3.46
CA ALA A 8 0.63 -13.00 -3.48
C ALA A 8 0.96 -11.50 -3.63
N ASP A 9 2.25 -11.15 -3.63
CA ASP A 9 2.70 -9.78 -3.61
C ASP A 9 4.09 -9.64 -4.25
N CYS A 10 4.11 -9.21 -5.50
CA CYS A 10 5.29 -8.91 -6.28
C CYS A 10 5.08 -7.61 -7.06
N HIS A 11 6.16 -6.97 -7.49
CA HIS A 11 6.08 -5.65 -8.09
C HIS A 11 6.66 -5.60 -9.49
N ILE A 12 6.02 -4.77 -10.32
CA ILE A 12 6.59 -4.12 -11.49
C ILE A 12 6.50 -2.61 -11.26
N ASP A 13 7.60 -2.05 -10.75
CA ASP A 13 7.70 -0.63 -10.42
C ASP A 13 8.19 0.20 -11.62
N LEU A 14 7.85 1.50 -11.60
CA LEU A 14 8.21 2.47 -12.64
C LEU A 14 9.69 2.42 -13.02
N CYS A 15 10.57 2.30 -12.04
CA CYS A 15 12.01 2.33 -12.23
C CYS A 15 12.53 1.23 -13.17
N TRP A 16 11.81 0.11 -13.31
CA TRP A 16 12.18 -1.01 -14.17
C TRP A 16 11.42 -1.06 -15.49
N LEU A 17 10.46 -0.16 -15.73
CA LEU A 17 9.72 -0.12 -16.99
C LEU A 17 10.59 0.34 -18.17
N PRO A 18 10.21 0.04 -19.42
CA PRO A 18 10.87 0.59 -20.59
C PRO A 18 10.94 2.13 -20.53
N PRO A 19 12.11 2.77 -20.75
CA PRO A 19 12.30 4.21 -20.57
C PRO A 19 11.38 5.13 -21.36
N ASP A 20 10.87 4.66 -22.50
CA ASP A 20 10.03 5.40 -23.43
C ASP A 20 8.56 4.98 -23.38
N LEU A 21 8.19 4.05 -22.48
CA LEU A 21 6.86 3.45 -22.43
C LEU A 21 5.74 4.51 -22.46
N PHE A 22 5.83 5.52 -21.60
CA PHE A 22 4.79 6.53 -21.47
C PHE A 22 4.84 7.58 -22.59
N THR A 23 6.04 8.06 -22.95
CA THR A 23 6.20 9.09 -23.99
C THR A 23 5.83 8.58 -25.37
N THR A 24 6.01 7.29 -25.65
CA THR A 24 5.63 6.66 -26.92
C THR A 24 4.12 6.41 -27.01
N ASN A 25 3.49 5.92 -25.93
CA ASN A 25 2.12 5.38 -25.95
C ASN A 25 1.03 6.31 -25.40
N ALA A 26 1.41 7.47 -24.86
CA ALA A 26 0.44 8.48 -24.45
C ALA A 26 -0.21 9.17 -25.65
N SER A 27 -1.45 9.58 -25.45
CA SER A 27 -2.21 10.46 -26.33
C SER A 27 -1.45 11.75 -26.62
N ALA A 28 -1.60 12.28 -27.82
CA ALA A 28 -0.83 13.42 -28.30
C ALA A 28 -0.90 14.65 -27.36
N GLY A 29 -2.08 14.91 -26.77
CA GLY A 29 -2.27 16.04 -25.84
C GLY A 29 -1.62 15.87 -24.46
N LEU A 30 -1.31 14.63 -24.05
CA LEU A 30 -0.74 14.34 -22.72
C LEU A 30 0.72 13.89 -22.78
N ARG A 31 1.28 13.64 -23.97
CA ARG A 31 2.66 13.16 -24.17
C ARG A 31 3.70 13.99 -23.41
N ASP A 32 3.57 15.32 -23.46
CA ASP A 32 4.47 16.27 -22.79
C ASP A 32 4.37 16.26 -21.26
N ARG A 33 3.33 15.65 -20.70
CA ARG A 33 3.07 15.52 -19.26
C ARG A 33 3.50 14.16 -18.71
N MET A 34 3.93 13.24 -19.58
CA MET A 34 4.35 11.91 -19.19
C MET A 34 5.69 11.93 -18.44
N PRO A 35 5.90 10.99 -17.50
CA PRO A 35 7.22 10.77 -16.94
C PRO A 35 8.17 10.28 -18.03
N TYR A 36 9.42 10.76 -17.98
CA TYR A 36 10.45 10.43 -18.97
C TYR A 36 11.79 10.20 -18.28
N VAL A 37 12.70 9.53 -18.97
CA VAL A 37 14.06 9.29 -18.49
C VAL A 37 15.01 10.38 -18.97
N THR A 38 15.86 10.87 -18.06
CA THR A 38 16.96 11.79 -18.36
C THR A 38 18.22 11.38 -17.60
N ASP A 39 19.38 11.83 -18.05
CA ASP A 39 20.63 11.57 -17.36
C ASP A 39 20.73 12.32 -16.02
N GLY A 40 21.48 11.74 -15.09
CA GLY A 40 21.70 12.30 -13.77
C GLY A 40 23.06 11.90 -13.21
N PRO A 41 23.51 12.54 -12.12
CA PRO A 41 24.84 12.28 -11.53
C PRO A 41 25.07 10.84 -11.06
N LYS A 42 23.98 10.12 -10.75
CA LYS A 42 23.99 8.72 -10.29
C LYS A 42 23.49 7.75 -11.37
N GLY A 43 23.45 8.19 -12.62
CA GLY A 43 22.90 7.46 -13.75
C GLY A 43 21.51 7.96 -14.18
N PRO A 44 20.91 7.28 -15.18
CA PRO A 44 19.61 7.65 -15.72
C PRO A 44 18.51 7.61 -14.67
N ARG A 45 17.57 8.55 -14.77
CA ARG A 45 16.49 8.73 -13.79
C ARG A 45 15.18 9.09 -14.44
N TRP A 46 14.10 8.59 -13.86
CA TRP A 46 12.74 8.98 -14.18
C TRP A 46 12.42 10.33 -13.55
N VAL A 47 11.93 11.26 -14.37
CA VAL A 47 11.54 12.61 -13.93
C VAL A 47 10.21 13.02 -14.55
N THR A 48 9.59 14.06 -13.99
CA THR A 48 8.46 14.76 -14.60
C THR A 48 8.92 16.07 -15.22
N LYS A 49 8.11 16.66 -16.13
CA LYS A 49 8.36 18.00 -16.66
C LYS A 49 8.37 19.08 -15.57
N THR A 50 7.66 18.85 -14.46
CA THR A 50 7.64 19.72 -13.27
C THR A 50 8.88 19.56 -12.39
N GLY A 51 9.82 18.68 -12.74
CA GLY A 51 11.09 18.48 -12.04
C GLY A 51 11.04 17.49 -10.88
N ALA A 52 9.93 16.78 -10.69
CA ALA A 52 9.85 15.73 -9.67
C ALA A 52 10.72 14.53 -10.08
N MET A 53 11.51 14.02 -9.14
CA MET A 53 12.33 12.82 -9.29
C MET A 53 11.52 11.59 -8.90
N LEU A 54 11.36 10.63 -9.82
CA LEU A 54 10.53 9.43 -9.62
C LEU A 54 11.35 8.16 -9.37
N GLY A 55 12.68 8.21 -9.48
CA GLY A 55 13.59 7.11 -9.17
C GLY A 55 14.70 6.93 -10.20
N LEU A 56 15.79 6.27 -9.82
CA LEU A 56 16.83 5.83 -10.76
C LEU A 56 16.28 4.68 -11.62
N VAL A 57 16.63 4.69 -12.90
CA VAL A 57 16.33 3.58 -13.82
C VAL A 57 17.03 2.32 -13.31
N ASN A 58 16.30 1.21 -13.25
CA ASN A 58 16.74 -0.08 -12.71
C ASN A 58 17.29 0.01 -11.27
N GLY A 59 16.75 0.97 -10.50
CA GLY A 59 17.11 1.19 -9.11
C GLY A 59 16.52 0.17 -8.14
N MET A 60 16.99 0.22 -6.90
CA MET A 60 16.58 -0.68 -5.81
C MET A 60 15.25 -0.26 -5.17
N GLY A 61 14.32 -1.22 -5.13
CA GLY A 61 12.98 -1.07 -4.58
C GLY A 61 12.07 -0.14 -5.39
N SER A 62 10.84 0.02 -4.93
CA SER A 62 9.79 0.75 -5.65
C SER A 62 10.05 2.24 -5.90
N ALA A 63 10.93 2.85 -5.10
CA ALA A 63 11.35 4.24 -5.27
C ALA A 63 12.57 4.40 -6.20
N GLY A 64 13.12 3.32 -6.76
CA GLY A 64 14.32 3.36 -7.61
C GLY A 64 15.52 3.98 -6.90
N ARG A 65 15.84 3.52 -5.68
CA ARG A 65 16.97 4.05 -4.90
C ARG A 65 18.30 3.52 -5.44
N GLU A 66 19.39 4.23 -5.12
CA GLU A 66 20.72 3.68 -5.34
C GLU A 66 20.91 2.43 -4.46
N TYR A 67 21.42 1.35 -5.07
CA TYR A 67 21.88 0.19 -4.32
C TYR A 67 23.25 0.49 -3.68
N ILE A 68 23.35 0.32 -2.37
CA ILE A 68 24.59 0.50 -1.61
C ILE A 68 24.92 -0.83 -0.91
N PRO A 69 26.04 -1.49 -1.25
CA PRO A 69 26.43 -2.76 -0.64
C PRO A 69 26.53 -2.70 0.88
N GLY A 70 26.03 -3.74 1.55
CA GLY A 70 26.13 -3.89 3.00
C GLY A 70 25.10 -3.09 3.81
N GLN A 71 24.26 -2.28 3.17
CA GLN A 71 23.20 -1.54 3.89
C GLN A 71 21.93 -2.35 4.11
N ILE A 72 21.55 -3.20 3.15
CA ILE A 72 20.29 -3.95 3.19
C ILE A 72 20.57 -5.37 2.75
N HIS A 73 20.52 -6.31 3.70
CA HIS A 73 20.84 -7.72 3.47
C HIS A 73 20.07 -8.35 2.30
N ARG A 74 18.76 -8.11 2.21
CA ARG A 74 17.93 -8.61 1.08
C ARG A 74 18.37 -8.03 -0.27
N SER A 75 18.78 -6.76 -0.30
CA SER A 75 19.28 -6.13 -1.53
C SER A 75 20.65 -6.67 -1.91
N ASP A 76 21.52 -6.99 -0.95
CA ASP A 76 22.80 -7.65 -1.22
C ASP A 76 22.60 -9.06 -1.80
N ARG A 77 21.61 -9.80 -1.30
CA ARG A 77 21.23 -11.08 -1.90
C ARG A 77 20.76 -10.91 -3.35
N MET A 78 19.88 -9.95 -3.64
CA MET A 78 19.48 -9.65 -5.01
C MET A 78 20.68 -9.27 -5.89
N ALA A 79 21.57 -8.42 -5.38
CA ALA A 79 22.78 -7.98 -6.09
C ALA A 79 23.71 -9.16 -6.44
N SER A 80 23.87 -10.12 -5.54
CA SER A 80 24.70 -11.32 -5.77
C SER A 80 24.25 -12.19 -6.95
N THR A 81 23.00 -12.03 -7.40
CA THR A 81 22.48 -12.70 -8.60
C THR A 81 22.77 -11.94 -9.90
N GLY A 82 23.49 -10.82 -9.83
CA GLY A 82 23.78 -9.94 -10.97
C GLY A 82 22.69 -8.91 -11.26
N LEU A 83 21.58 -8.88 -10.52
CA LEU A 83 20.39 -8.08 -10.86
C LEU A 83 20.69 -6.59 -11.17
N TYR A 84 21.44 -5.91 -10.30
CA TYR A 84 21.72 -4.49 -10.50
C TYR A 84 22.77 -4.24 -11.58
N ASP A 85 23.70 -5.17 -11.80
CA ASP A 85 24.69 -5.06 -12.88
C ASP A 85 24.06 -5.33 -14.25
N ASP A 86 23.11 -6.27 -14.32
CA ASP A 86 22.19 -6.45 -15.45
C ASP A 86 21.44 -5.15 -15.75
N GLY A 87 20.85 -4.54 -14.72
CA GLY A 87 20.14 -3.27 -14.84
C GLY A 87 21.00 -2.13 -15.40
N LYS A 88 22.27 -2.01 -14.97
CA LYS A 88 23.22 -1.02 -15.51
C LYS A 88 23.56 -1.27 -16.99
N ARG A 89 23.54 -2.53 -17.44
CA ARG A 89 23.71 -2.91 -18.85
C ARG A 89 22.43 -2.79 -19.68
N GLY A 90 21.33 -2.34 -19.08
CA GLY A 90 20.03 -2.20 -19.74
C GLY A 90 19.20 -3.48 -19.80
N VAL A 91 19.65 -4.57 -19.15
CA VAL A 91 18.90 -5.84 -19.07
C VAL A 91 17.85 -5.71 -17.96
N ARG A 92 16.57 -5.72 -18.34
CA ARG A 92 15.45 -5.45 -17.42
C ARG A 92 14.76 -6.73 -16.95
N ARG A 93 15.45 -7.52 -16.12
CA ARG A 93 14.94 -8.83 -15.66
C ARG A 93 13.53 -8.80 -15.04
N LEU A 94 13.15 -7.71 -14.36
CA LEU A 94 11.84 -7.60 -13.72
C LEU A 94 10.69 -7.33 -14.70
N THR A 95 10.97 -6.81 -15.89
CA THR A 95 9.98 -6.33 -16.88
C THR A 95 10.19 -6.92 -18.27
N ASP A 96 11.10 -7.87 -18.39
CA ASP A 96 11.19 -8.81 -19.50
C ASP A 96 10.53 -10.12 -19.07
N PRO A 97 9.43 -10.55 -19.72
CA PRO A 97 8.65 -11.69 -19.26
C PRO A 97 9.43 -13.01 -19.33
N GLU A 98 10.39 -13.17 -20.24
CA GLU A 98 11.17 -14.40 -20.32
C GLU A 98 12.25 -14.45 -19.23
N LEU A 99 12.92 -13.31 -19.00
CA LEU A 99 13.98 -13.25 -18.01
C LEU A 99 13.46 -13.35 -16.57
N ARG A 100 12.24 -12.84 -16.30
CA ARG A 100 11.62 -12.88 -14.98
C ARG A 100 11.33 -14.31 -14.50
N LEU A 101 11.07 -15.25 -15.41
CA LEU A 101 10.87 -16.67 -15.06
C LEU A 101 12.10 -17.26 -14.34
N GLY A 102 13.30 -16.87 -14.74
CA GLY A 102 14.53 -17.34 -14.08
C GLY A 102 14.63 -16.90 -12.62
N ASP A 103 14.06 -15.74 -12.28
CA ASP A 103 13.99 -15.25 -10.89
C ASP A 103 12.90 -15.99 -10.10
N GLN A 104 11.73 -16.24 -10.70
CA GLN A 104 10.70 -17.09 -10.12
C GLN A 104 11.22 -18.49 -9.80
N ASP A 105 11.89 -19.13 -10.76
CA ASP A 105 12.42 -20.49 -10.63
C ASP A 105 13.53 -20.55 -9.57
N ARG A 106 14.39 -19.52 -9.47
CA ARG A 106 15.42 -19.43 -8.44
C ARG A 106 14.83 -19.39 -7.02
N ASP A 107 13.71 -18.69 -6.85
CA ASP A 107 13.04 -18.53 -5.55
C ASP A 107 12.02 -19.64 -5.27
N GLY A 108 11.78 -20.55 -6.24
CA GLY A 108 10.79 -21.63 -6.12
C GLY A 108 9.35 -21.15 -6.19
N VAL A 109 9.11 -19.98 -6.79
CA VAL A 109 7.78 -19.37 -6.97
C VAL A 109 7.21 -19.80 -8.32
N GLN A 110 6.03 -20.43 -8.33
CA GLN A 110 5.46 -20.98 -9.57
C GLN A 110 4.51 -20.02 -10.26
N ALA A 111 4.02 -19.01 -9.57
CA ALA A 111 3.27 -17.91 -10.13
C ALA A 111 3.29 -16.73 -9.16
N GLU A 112 2.97 -15.54 -9.65
CA GLU A 112 2.95 -14.34 -8.82
C GLU A 112 1.81 -13.39 -9.19
N VAL A 113 1.34 -12.66 -8.18
CA VAL A 113 0.45 -11.51 -8.32
C VAL A 113 1.31 -10.25 -8.46
N LEU A 114 1.10 -9.49 -9.52
CA LEU A 114 1.92 -8.32 -9.87
C LEU A 114 1.17 -7.02 -9.57
N TYR A 115 1.59 -6.35 -8.50
CA TYR A 115 1.29 -4.94 -8.26
C TYR A 115 2.14 -4.05 -9.16
N GLY A 116 1.56 -2.93 -9.60
CA GLY A 116 2.19 -2.05 -10.57
C GLY A 116 2.92 -0.84 -9.99
N ILE A 117 2.78 0.28 -10.68
CA ILE A 117 3.44 1.57 -10.42
C ILE A 117 2.93 2.29 -9.16
N LEU A 118 2.91 1.60 -8.01
CA LEU A 118 2.39 2.09 -6.74
C LEU A 118 3.00 3.43 -6.34
N GLY A 119 2.14 4.37 -5.97
CA GLY A 119 2.51 5.73 -5.56
C GLY A 119 3.07 6.63 -6.67
N THR A 120 3.25 6.14 -7.90
CA THR A 120 3.78 6.95 -9.02
C THR A 120 2.81 8.08 -9.37
N THR A 121 1.51 7.81 -9.37
CA THR A 121 0.47 8.81 -9.65
C THR A 121 0.47 9.95 -8.62
N ARG A 122 0.64 9.62 -7.34
CA ARG A 122 0.81 10.63 -6.28
C ARG A 122 2.07 11.47 -6.51
N ARG A 123 3.20 10.85 -6.87
CA ARG A 123 4.47 11.56 -7.12
C ARG A 123 4.43 12.41 -8.39
N LEU A 124 3.60 12.05 -9.38
CA LEU A 124 3.37 12.82 -10.60
C LEU A 124 2.69 14.16 -10.30
N ASN A 125 1.79 14.18 -9.31
CA ASN A 125 1.03 15.37 -8.87
C ASN A 125 0.27 16.05 -10.02
N ASP A 126 -0.30 15.24 -10.91
CA ASP A 126 -1.13 15.64 -12.03
C ASP A 126 -2.18 14.55 -12.24
N ALA A 127 -3.44 14.82 -11.87
CA ALA A 127 -4.50 13.81 -11.83
C ALA A 127 -4.86 13.27 -13.22
N GLU A 128 -4.92 14.12 -14.24
CA GLU A 128 -5.26 13.71 -15.60
C GLU A 128 -4.10 12.92 -16.23
N ALA A 129 -2.86 13.37 -16.05
CA ALA A 129 -1.70 12.62 -16.50
C ALA A 129 -1.55 11.28 -15.76
N ALA A 130 -1.95 11.21 -14.49
CA ALA A 130 -1.93 9.97 -13.71
C ALA A 130 -2.89 8.90 -14.27
N VAL A 131 -4.08 9.29 -14.70
CA VAL A 131 -5.03 8.40 -15.38
C VAL A 131 -4.42 7.85 -16.67
N GLU A 132 -3.79 8.71 -17.48
CA GLU A 132 -3.16 8.30 -18.73
C GLU A 132 -1.95 7.37 -18.50
N VAL A 133 -1.12 7.67 -17.50
CA VAL A 133 -0.01 6.81 -17.08
C VAL A 133 -0.51 5.42 -16.68
N MET A 134 -1.59 5.33 -15.89
CA MET A 134 -2.20 4.05 -15.52
C MET A 134 -2.76 3.31 -16.73
N ARG A 135 -3.45 4.00 -17.66
CA ARG A 135 -3.97 3.41 -18.89
C ARG A 135 -2.85 2.77 -19.73
N VAL A 136 -1.78 3.52 -19.97
CA VAL A 136 -0.60 3.04 -20.72
C VAL A 136 0.06 1.85 -20.01
N TYR A 137 0.23 1.96 -18.68
CA TYR A 137 0.80 0.87 -17.88
C TYR A 137 -0.06 -0.40 -17.94
N ASN A 138 -1.38 -0.28 -17.84
CA ASN A 138 -2.29 -1.42 -17.85
C ASN A 138 -2.33 -2.14 -19.21
N GLU A 139 -2.20 -1.39 -20.31
CA GLU A 139 -2.06 -1.99 -21.64
C GLU A 139 -0.78 -2.83 -21.73
N TRP A 140 0.35 -2.23 -21.34
CA TRP A 140 1.64 -2.92 -21.30
C TRP A 140 1.66 -4.12 -20.34
N LEU A 141 1.04 -3.99 -19.17
CA LEU A 141 0.97 -5.06 -18.17
C LEU A 141 0.17 -6.26 -18.70
N ALA A 142 -0.92 -6.00 -19.43
CA ALA A 142 -1.72 -7.06 -19.99
C ALA A 142 -0.94 -7.84 -21.06
N ASP A 143 -0.18 -7.15 -21.92
CA ASP A 143 0.75 -7.79 -22.87
C ASP A 143 1.85 -8.59 -22.14
N PHE A 144 2.40 -8.03 -21.07
CA PHE A 144 3.39 -8.71 -20.22
C PHE A 144 2.83 -10.01 -19.62
N CYS A 145 1.59 -9.98 -19.13
CA CYS A 145 0.94 -11.15 -18.53
C CYS A 145 0.58 -12.21 -19.58
N ASP A 146 0.22 -11.80 -20.80
CA ASP A 146 -0.13 -12.72 -21.89
C ASP A 146 1.06 -13.60 -22.35
N ALA A 147 2.30 -13.19 -22.07
CA ALA A 147 3.49 -14.00 -22.37
C ALA A 147 3.50 -15.33 -21.59
N HIS A 148 3.13 -15.29 -20.30
CA HIS A 148 3.06 -16.47 -19.42
C HIS A 148 1.84 -16.38 -18.49
N PRO A 149 0.62 -16.58 -19.01
CA PRO A 149 -0.63 -16.32 -18.30
C PRO A 149 -0.94 -17.30 -17.14
N ASP A 150 -0.16 -18.38 -17.04
CA ASP A 150 -0.13 -19.31 -15.93
C ASP A 150 0.92 -18.94 -14.85
N ARG A 151 1.85 -18.02 -15.15
CA ARG A 151 2.89 -17.54 -14.23
C ARG A 151 2.62 -16.14 -13.70
N TYR A 152 1.94 -15.30 -14.49
CA TYR A 152 1.72 -13.88 -14.18
C TYR A 152 0.25 -13.54 -13.98
N ALA A 153 -0.06 -13.01 -12.80
CA ALA A 153 -1.37 -12.47 -12.45
C ALA A 153 -1.25 -10.95 -12.23
N GLY A 154 -1.26 -10.19 -13.33
CA GLY A 154 -1.24 -8.72 -13.28
C GLY A 154 -2.48 -8.11 -12.64
N LEU A 155 -2.26 -7.09 -11.81
CA LEU A 155 -3.31 -6.24 -11.27
C LEU A 155 -3.34 -4.91 -12.02
N ALA A 156 -4.44 -4.63 -12.72
CA ALA A 156 -4.62 -3.35 -13.38
C ALA A 156 -4.65 -2.23 -12.34
N SER A 157 -3.81 -1.21 -12.51
CA SER A 157 -3.81 -0.01 -11.67
C SER A 157 -5.03 0.85 -12.00
N ILE A 158 -5.94 1.01 -11.04
CA ILE A 158 -7.18 1.76 -11.19
C ILE A 158 -7.04 3.10 -10.47
N PRO A 159 -7.31 4.24 -11.13
CA PRO A 159 -7.26 5.54 -10.47
C PRO A 159 -8.33 5.61 -9.37
N ASN A 160 -8.04 6.38 -8.33
CA ASN A 160 -8.98 6.64 -7.23
C ASN A 160 -9.73 7.98 -7.39
N HIS A 161 -9.36 8.78 -8.40
CA HIS A 161 -9.99 10.04 -8.72
C HIS A 161 -9.68 10.45 -10.18
N PRO A 162 -10.66 11.01 -10.93
CA PRO A 162 -12.09 11.00 -10.64
C PRO A 162 -12.67 9.57 -10.74
N VAL A 163 -13.79 9.29 -10.07
CA VAL A 163 -14.37 7.92 -10.04
C VAL A 163 -14.83 7.47 -11.42
N GLU A 164 -15.25 8.39 -12.27
CA GLU A 164 -15.61 8.12 -13.66
C GLU A 164 -14.42 7.53 -14.44
N ALA A 165 -13.20 8.02 -14.21
CA ALA A 165 -12.00 7.45 -14.83
C ALA A 165 -11.72 6.04 -14.32
N ALA A 166 -11.99 5.77 -13.04
CA ALA A 166 -11.86 4.43 -12.45
C ALA A 166 -12.84 3.45 -13.11
N VAL A 167 -14.10 3.87 -13.26
CA VAL A 167 -15.17 3.09 -13.89
C VAL A 167 -14.81 2.72 -15.33
N GLU A 168 -14.39 3.71 -16.13
CA GLU A 168 -14.04 3.48 -17.53
C GLU A 168 -12.80 2.59 -17.66
N GLU A 169 -11.81 2.74 -16.79
CA GLU A 169 -10.62 1.90 -16.83
C GLU A 169 -10.93 0.45 -16.45
N VAL A 170 -11.78 0.20 -15.44
CA VAL A 170 -12.23 -1.16 -15.09
C VAL A 170 -12.93 -1.82 -16.28
N LYS A 171 -13.86 -1.11 -16.94
CA LYS A 171 -14.53 -1.63 -18.15
C LYS A 171 -13.53 -1.95 -19.26
N ARG A 172 -12.55 -1.06 -19.47
CA ARG A 172 -11.53 -1.22 -20.52
C ARG A 172 -10.66 -2.44 -20.28
N VAL A 173 -10.10 -2.59 -19.07
CA VAL A 173 -9.21 -3.73 -18.76
C VAL A 173 -9.97 -5.04 -18.67
N ALA A 174 -11.21 -5.04 -18.18
CA ALA A 174 -12.08 -6.22 -18.20
C ALA A 174 -12.39 -6.67 -19.64
N LYS A 175 -12.62 -5.72 -20.56
CA LYS A 175 -12.83 -6.00 -21.99
C LYS A 175 -11.54 -6.47 -22.67
N ARG A 176 -10.39 -5.89 -22.35
CA ARG A 176 -9.08 -6.26 -22.93
C ARG A 176 -8.62 -7.65 -22.46
N GLY A 177 -8.91 -8.02 -21.22
CA GLY A 177 -8.42 -9.26 -20.62
C GLY A 177 -6.92 -9.18 -20.24
N GLY A 178 -6.26 -10.34 -20.10
CA GLY A 178 -4.84 -10.46 -19.74
C GLY A 178 -4.57 -10.27 -18.24
N VAL A 179 -5.15 -9.23 -17.62
CA VAL A 179 -5.04 -9.00 -16.16
C VAL A 179 -5.94 -9.96 -15.36
N ARG A 180 -5.57 -10.20 -14.09
CA ARG A 180 -6.25 -11.13 -13.18
C ARG A 180 -6.87 -10.48 -11.95
N GLY A 181 -6.71 -9.17 -11.80
CA GLY A 181 -7.33 -8.37 -10.75
C GLY A 181 -7.20 -6.88 -11.00
N LEU A 182 -7.73 -6.10 -10.07
CA LEU A 182 -7.75 -4.64 -10.08
C LEU A 182 -7.05 -4.16 -8.81
N ASP A 183 -6.16 -3.19 -8.88
CA ASP A 183 -5.59 -2.51 -7.70
C ASP A 183 -6.04 -1.05 -7.70
N VAL A 184 -6.96 -0.71 -6.78
CA VAL A 184 -7.44 0.68 -6.66
C VAL A 184 -6.37 1.47 -5.93
N ALA A 185 -5.87 2.52 -6.58
CA ALA A 185 -4.77 3.34 -6.08
C ALA A 185 -5.09 3.90 -4.69
N ASN A 186 -4.48 3.32 -3.66
CA ASN A 186 -4.76 3.71 -2.30
C ASN A 186 -4.10 5.06 -1.98
N SER A 187 -4.83 5.96 -1.33
CA SER A 187 -4.30 7.25 -0.88
C SER A 187 -5.00 7.74 0.38
N LEU A 188 -4.31 8.53 1.18
CA LEU A 188 -4.84 9.07 2.45
C LEU A 188 -5.89 10.17 2.25
N ASP A 189 -5.94 10.77 1.06
CA ASP A 189 -6.84 11.87 0.68
C ASP A 189 -8.01 11.43 -0.21
N MET A 190 -8.14 10.12 -0.51
CA MET A 190 -9.28 9.62 -1.27
C MET A 190 -10.57 9.74 -0.44
N ALA A 191 -11.71 9.89 -1.13
CA ALA A 191 -13.00 9.83 -0.49
C ALA A 191 -13.15 8.51 0.28
N PRO A 192 -13.74 8.51 1.48
CA PRO A 192 -13.88 7.29 2.27
C PRO A 192 -14.68 6.23 1.51
N LEU A 193 -14.27 4.96 1.58
CA LEU A 193 -14.86 3.89 0.74
C LEU A 193 -16.32 3.54 1.09
N TRP A 194 -16.84 4.04 2.22
CA TRP A 194 -18.25 3.95 2.57
C TRP A 194 -19.12 5.03 1.88
N ASP A 195 -18.50 6.01 1.21
CA ASP A 195 -19.20 7.07 0.50
C ASP A 195 -19.93 6.52 -0.75
N PRO A 196 -21.22 6.86 -0.98
CA PRO A 196 -21.96 6.46 -2.16
C PRO A 196 -21.32 6.86 -3.50
N LEU A 197 -20.42 7.85 -3.52
CA LEU A 197 -19.57 8.22 -4.67
C LEU A 197 -18.93 6.99 -5.33
N TRP A 198 -18.54 5.97 -4.54
CA TRP A 198 -17.86 4.78 -5.06
C TRP A 198 -18.80 3.72 -5.66
N THR A 199 -20.12 3.88 -5.51
CA THR A 199 -21.12 2.89 -5.98
C THR A 199 -20.94 2.53 -7.46
N PRO A 200 -20.75 3.49 -8.39
CA PRO A 200 -20.53 3.17 -9.80
C PRO A 200 -19.28 2.32 -10.04
N LEU A 201 -18.23 2.51 -9.24
CA LEU A 201 -17.03 1.66 -9.31
C LEU A 201 -17.34 0.25 -8.84
N TRP A 202 -18.05 0.09 -7.73
CA TRP A 202 -18.41 -1.23 -7.20
C TRP A 202 -19.32 -2.01 -8.17
N ASP A 203 -20.23 -1.34 -8.86
CA ASP A 203 -21.06 -1.95 -9.90
C ASP A 203 -20.20 -2.62 -10.98
N VAL A 204 -19.26 -1.86 -11.57
CA VAL A 204 -18.41 -2.41 -12.64
C VAL A 204 -17.36 -3.41 -12.15
N VAL A 205 -16.87 -3.26 -10.92
CA VAL A 205 -15.99 -4.26 -10.29
C VAL A 205 -16.74 -5.58 -10.12
N SER A 206 -17.98 -5.54 -9.63
CA SER A 206 -18.81 -6.73 -9.46
C SER A 206 -19.10 -7.42 -10.80
N ASP A 207 -19.47 -6.64 -11.82
CA ASP A 207 -19.75 -7.14 -13.17
C ASP A 207 -18.51 -7.77 -13.83
N SER A 208 -17.32 -7.18 -13.61
CA SER A 208 -16.06 -7.71 -14.16
C SER A 208 -15.66 -9.06 -13.60
N ARG A 209 -16.15 -9.41 -12.39
CA ARG A 209 -15.75 -10.57 -11.58
C ARG A 209 -14.25 -10.62 -11.22
N LEU A 210 -13.48 -9.57 -11.51
CA LEU A 210 -12.10 -9.45 -11.09
C LEU A 210 -12.03 -9.15 -9.59
N PRO A 211 -11.11 -9.77 -8.84
CA PRO A 211 -10.87 -9.37 -7.45
C PRO A 211 -10.33 -7.94 -7.41
N VAL A 212 -10.81 -7.15 -6.44
CA VAL A 212 -10.29 -5.83 -6.14
C VAL A 212 -9.26 -5.91 -5.02
N HIS A 213 -8.11 -5.33 -5.28
CA HIS A 213 -6.96 -5.27 -4.40
C HIS A 213 -6.81 -3.85 -3.89
N PHE A 214 -6.33 -3.75 -2.65
CA PHE A 214 -5.77 -2.53 -2.11
C PHE A 214 -4.41 -2.85 -1.53
N HIS A 215 -3.38 -2.18 -2.03
CA HIS A 215 -2.04 -2.26 -1.47
C HIS A 215 -1.84 -1.23 -0.36
N THR A 216 -1.07 -1.56 0.68
CA THR A 216 -0.76 -0.57 1.72
C THR A 216 0.12 0.56 1.19
N VAL A 217 -0.21 1.77 1.63
CA VAL A 217 0.59 2.99 1.46
C VAL A 217 1.05 3.56 2.81
N GLY A 218 0.79 2.82 3.89
CA GLY A 218 0.99 3.26 5.25
C GLY A 218 0.10 4.42 5.66
N GLY A 219 0.42 4.97 6.84
CA GLY A 219 -0.22 6.17 7.36
C GLY A 219 0.49 7.44 6.90
N GLN A 220 0.07 8.56 7.49
CA GLN A 220 0.72 9.83 7.27
C GLN A 220 2.18 9.76 7.76
N ARG A 221 3.12 9.86 6.82
CA ARG A 221 4.55 9.73 7.09
C ARG A 221 5.07 10.98 7.82
N PRO A 222 5.74 10.83 8.97
CA PRO A 222 6.44 11.95 9.61
C PRO A 222 7.55 12.49 8.72
N ASP A 223 7.82 13.79 8.84
CA ASP A 223 8.98 14.41 8.20
C ASP A 223 10.26 14.06 8.98
N PHE A 224 10.85 12.92 8.61
CA PHE A 224 12.03 12.37 9.29
C PHE A 224 13.27 13.27 9.19
N ASP A 225 13.34 14.11 8.16
CA ASP A 225 14.49 14.98 7.90
C ASP A 225 14.49 16.21 8.81
N LYS A 226 13.32 16.58 9.35
CA LYS A 226 13.17 17.65 10.35
C LYS A 226 13.44 17.18 11.79
N LEU A 227 13.72 15.89 11.99
CA LEU A 227 13.95 15.32 13.31
C LEU A 227 15.45 15.07 13.57
N PRO A 228 15.96 15.31 14.78
CA PRO A 228 17.29 14.88 15.17
C PRO A 228 17.48 13.37 14.94
N PRO A 229 18.69 12.87 14.58
CA PRO A 229 18.86 11.48 14.13
C PRO A 229 18.32 10.39 15.07
N PRO A 230 18.47 10.47 16.41
CA PRO A 230 17.85 9.49 17.30
C PRO A 230 16.32 9.49 17.25
N LEU A 231 15.70 10.68 17.21
CA LEU A 231 14.25 10.82 17.10
C LEU A 231 13.73 10.39 15.73
N SER A 232 14.48 10.67 14.66
CA SER A 232 14.17 10.23 13.31
C SER A 232 14.07 8.70 13.23
N ARG A 233 15.00 7.97 13.88
CA ARG A 233 14.95 6.49 13.99
C ARG A 233 13.72 6.00 14.76
N VAL A 234 13.41 6.63 15.90
CA VAL A 234 12.21 6.28 16.69
C VAL A 234 10.94 6.53 15.89
N ALA A 235 10.81 7.69 15.26
CA ALA A 235 9.67 8.04 14.42
C ALA A 235 9.51 7.06 13.25
N HIS A 236 10.60 6.65 12.61
CA HIS A 236 10.59 5.63 11.57
C HIS A 236 10.12 4.27 12.09
N ALA A 237 10.63 3.81 13.24
CA ALA A 237 10.22 2.55 13.86
C ALA A 237 8.73 2.54 14.24
N VAL A 238 8.21 3.64 14.79
CA VAL A 238 6.78 3.78 15.10
C VAL A 238 5.95 3.79 13.81
N HIS A 239 6.36 4.58 12.81
CA HIS A 239 5.66 4.67 11.52
C HIS A 239 5.56 3.32 10.81
N ILE A 240 6.67 2.57 10.71
CA ILE A 240 6.68 1.27 10.05
C ILE A 240 5.83 0.23 10.79
N THR A 241 5.70 0.35 12.11
CA THR A 241 4.81 -0.52 12.91
C THR A 241 3.33 -0.28 12.57
N GLY A 242 2.95 1.00 12.37
CA GLY A 242 1.59 1.36 11.96
C GLY A 242 1.29 1.06 10.48
N PHE A 243 2.33 1.01 9.63
CA PHE A 243 2.22 0.91 8.17
C PHE A 243 1.22 -0.16 7.69
N GLN A 244 1.26 -1.33 8.31
CA GLN A 244 0.40 -2.46 7.99
C GLN A 244 -1.03 -2.33 8.57
N ILE A 245 -1.14 -1.78 9.78
CA ILE A 245 -2.39 -1.62 10.53
C ILE A 245 -3.33 -0.64 9.84
N HIS A 246 -2.80 0.34 9.10
CA HIS A 246 -3.62 1.30 8.35
C HIS A 246 -4.60 0.63 7.37
N MET A 247 -4.32 -0.57 6.89
CA MET A 247 -5.26 -1.29 6.01
C MET A 247 -6.53 -1.78 6.71
N ALA A 248 -6.57 -1.76 8.06
CA ALA A 248 -7.79 -1.96 8.80
C ALA A 248 -8.86 -0.92 8.41
N THR A 249 -8.48 0.33 8.14
CA THR A 249 -9.45 1.38 7.77
C THR A 249 -10.12 1.08 6.42
N ILE A 250 -9.36 0.58 5.45
CA ILE A 250 -9.86 0.14 4.15
C ILE A 250 -10.87 -1.00 4.33
N LEU A 251 -10.45 -2.06 5.02
CA LEU A 251 -11.31 -3.22 5.26
C LEU A 251 -12.59 -2.86 6.02
N MET A 252 -12.47 -2.07 7.09
CA MET A 252 -13.62 -1.64 7.90
C MET A 252 -14.54 -0.71 7.12
N SER A 253 -14.02 0.14 6.22
CA SER A 253 -14.86 0.99 5.36
C SER A 253 -15.70 0.18 4.39
N LEU A 254 -15.15 -0.90 3.82
CA LEU A 254 -15.90 -1.79 2.92
C LEU A 254 -16.96 -2.60 3.66
N ILE A 255 -16.64 -3.10 4.86
CA ILE A 255 -17.57 -3.88 5.69
C ILE A 255 -18.68 -2.98 6.25
N PHE A 256 -18.34 -1.96 7.04
CA PHE A 256 -19.35 -1.12 7.69
C PHE A 256 -20.04 -0.14 6.71
N GLY A 257 -19.42 0.13 5.56
CA GLY A 257 -20.08 0.81 4.44
C GLY A 257 -21.11 -0.07 3.72
N GLY A 258 -21.26 -1.34 4.10
CA GLY A 258 -22.22 -2.27 3.51
C GLY A 258 -21.88 -2.71 2.09
N VAL A 259 -20.64 -2.51 1.64
CA VAL A 259 -20.25 -2.77 0.25
C VAL A 259 -20.28 -4.27 -0.03
N LEU A 260 -19.78 -5.08 0.89
CA LEU A 260 -19.73 -6.54 0.72
C LEU A 260 -21.12 -7.19 0.82
N GLU A 261 -22.06 -6.55 1.52
CA GLU A 261 -23.47 -6.95 1.58
C GLU A 261 -24.21 -6.63 0.29
N ARG A 262 -23.93 -5.48 -0.33
CA ARG A 262 -24.51 -5.10 -1.63
C ARG A 262 -23.93 -5.92 -2.78
N TYR A 263 -22.65 -6.27 -2.72
CA TYR A 263 -21.94 -7.01 -3.77
C TYR A 263 -21.36 -8.34 -3.23
N PRO A 264 -22.21 -9.35 -2.95
CA PRO A 264 -21.80 -10.57 -2.24
C PRO A 264 -20.83 -11.48 -3.02
N THR A 265 -20.67 -11.26 -4.31
CA THR A 265 -19.73 -11.98 -5.18
C THR A 265 -18.37 -11.28 -5.30
N MET A 266 -18.26 -10.03 -4.84
CA MET A 266 -17.03 -9.26 -4.91
C MET A 266 -15.96 -9.87 -4.01
N ARG A 267 -14.75 -9.99 -4.54
CA ARG A 267 -13.58 -10.50 -3.81
C ARG A 267 -12.63 -9.34 -3.53
N VAL A 268 -12.28 -9.16 -2.26
CA VAL A 268 -11.36 -8.12 -1.82
C VAL A 268 -10.07 -8.75 -1.31
N VAL A 269 -8.92 -8.20 -1.73
CA VAL A 269 -7.59 -8.60 -1.28
C VAL A 269 -6.86 -7.39 -0.71
N ILE A 270 -6.23 -7.57 0.45
CA ILE A 270 -5.42 -6.54 1.09
C ILE A 270 -3.95 -6.95 0.98
N GLY A 271 -3.17 -6.20 0.20
CA GLY A 271 -1.75 -6.45 -0.09
C GLY A 271 -0.81 -5.83 0.93
N GLU A 272 0.33 -6.48 1.18
CA GLU A 272 1.41 -6.07 2.10
C GLU A 272 0.99 -5.66 3.54
N SER A 273 -0.24 -5.97 3.99
CA SER A 273 -0.77 -5.51 5.28
C SER A 273 -0.47 -6.42 6.47
N GLY A 274 0.15 -7.58 6.25
CA GLY A 274 0.15 -8.66 7.24
C GLY A 274 -1.27 -9.08 7.65
N ILE A 275 -1.35 -10.00 8.61
CA ILE A 275 -2.63 -10.55 9.11
C ILE A 275 -2.79 -10.44 10.62
N GLY A 276 -1.76 -10.02 11.36
CA GLY A 276 -1.78 -10.03 12.84
C GLY A 276 -2.83 -9.11 13.46
N TRP A 277 -3.23 -8.05 12.76
CA TRP A 277 -4.22 -7.08 13.26
C TRP A 277 -5.67 -7.57 13.08
N THR A 278 -5.94 -8.51 12.16
CA THR A 278 -7.31 -8.87 11.77
C THR A 278 -8.10 -9.50 12.92
N SER A 279 -7.43 -10.22 13.83
CA SER A 279 -8.06 -10.79 15.03
C SER A 279 -8.34 -9.76 16.13
N SER A 280 -7.55 -8.67 16.18
CA SER A 280 -7.65 -7.66 17.24
C SER A 280 -8.73 -6.60 16.99
N SER A 281 -9.15 -6.41 15.73
CA SER A 281 -10.17 -5.42 15.33
C SER A 281 -11.60 -5.79 15.74
N GLY A 282 -11.78 -6.68 16.72
CA GLY A 282 -13.10 -7.10 17.22
C GLY A 282 -13.85 -8.07 16.31
N TRP A 283 -13.20 -8.60 15.27
CA TRP A 283 -13.81 -9.58 14.38
C TRP A 283 -13.88 -10.96 15.05
N THR A 284 -15.10 -11.39 15.39
CA THR A 284 -15.41 -12.80 15.64
C THR A 284 -16.26 -13.31 14.47
N PRO A 285 -15.96 -14.50 13.90
CA PRO A 285 -16.76 -15.09 12.82
C PRO A 285 -18.24 -15.36 13.15
N ASN A 286 -18.65 -15.17 14.41
CA ASN A 286 -19.97 -15.50 14.92
C ASN A 286 -20.71 -14.24 15.36
N GLY A 287 -21.26 -13.48 14.40
CA GLY A 287 -22.02 -12.27 14.71
C GLY A 287 -22.71 -11.61 13.52
N ARG A 288 -23.64 -12.30 12.87
CA ARG A 288 -24.70 -11.75 11.99
C ARG A 288 -24.33 -11.00 10.69
N THR A 289 -23.09 -11.04 10.20
CA THR A 289 -22.79 -10.64 8.80
C THR A 289 -22.20 -11.83 8.04
N SER A 290 -22.86 -12.21 6.94
CA SER A 290 -22.65 -13.50 6.24
C SER A 290 -21.50 -13.50 5.22
N SER A 291 -20.52 -12.60 5.32
CA SER A 291 -19.40 -12.57 4.37
C SER A 291 -18.34 -13.61 4.76
N ARG A 292 -18.19 -14.65 3.94
CA ARG A 292 -17.12 -15.65 4.07
C ARG A 292 -15.79 -15.01 3.67
N ILE A 293 -15.07 -14.44 4.64
CA ILE A 293 -13.67 -14.01 4.44
C ILE A 293 -12.77 -15.21 4.76
N SER A 294 -12.02 -15.69 3.77
CA SER A 294 -11.00 -16.73 3.95
C SER A 294 -9.62 -16.07 4.00
N ALA A 295 -8.91 -16.23 5.12
CA ALA A 295 -7.49 -15.90 5.22
C ALA A 295 -6.67 -17.15 4.84
N SER A 296 -5.94 -17.10 3.73
CA SER A 296 -4.98 -18.17 3.38
C SER A 296 -3.56 -17.77 3.82
N ALA A 297 -3.05 -18.40 4.88
CA ALA A 297 -1.62 -18.42 5.17
C ALA A 297 -0.98 -19.62 4.45
N ALA A 298 0.14 -19.40 3.75
CA ALA A 298 0.90 -20.46 3.10
C ALA A 298 1.31 -21.53 4.12
N ARG A 299 0.73 -22.73 4.02
CA ARG A 299 1.13 -23.88 4.84
C ARG A 299 2.39 -24.48 4.23
N ARG A 300 3.53 -24.40 4.91
CA ARG A 300 4.67 -25.28 4.60
C ARG A 300 4.28 -26.72 4.91
N ALA A 301 4.34 -27.59 3.90
CA ALA A 301 4.28 -29.02 4.11
C ALA A 301 5.60 -29.47 4.76
N SER A 302 5.56 -29.85 6.05
CA SER A 302 6.65 -30.58 6.67
C SER A 302 6.61 -32.03 6.22
N THR A 303 7.55 -32.44 5.37
CA THR A 303 7.78 -33.85 5.05
C THR A 303 8.42 -34.52 6.26
N GLY A 304 7.75 -35.54 6.79
CA GLY A 304 8.25 -36.34 7.90
C GLY A 304 9.38 -37.29 7.48
N ALA A 305 10.36 -37.44 8.36
CA ALA A 305 11.21 -38.62 8.43
C ALA A 305 11.18 -39.10 9.89
N GLY A 306 10.64 -40.30 10.10
CA GLY A 306 10.60 -40.94 11.41
C GLY A 306 11.84 -41.82 11.64
N SER A 307 12.30 -41.88 12.89
CA SER A 307 12.89 -43.07 13.50
C SER A 307 12.95 -42.91 15.03
N ALA A 308 12.73 -44.02 15.73
CA ALA A 308 12.22 -44.10 17.09
C ALA A 308 13.29 -44.37 18.19
N ARG A 309 13.00 -43.97 19.46
CA ARG A 309 13.04 -44.83 20.68
C ARG A 309 12.78 -44.05 22.01
N ARG A 310 11.58 -44.25 22.58
CA ARG A 310 11.14 -44.68 23.95
C ARG A 310 11.80 -44.15 25.28
N PRO A 311 11.15 -44.28 26.48
CA PRO A 311 10.68 -43.13 27.28
C PRO A 311 11.08 -43.15 28.80
N THR A 312 10.44 -42.26 29.59
CA THR A 312 10.39 -42.03 31.07
C THR A 312 11.09 -40.70 31.46
N ARG A 313 10.55 -39.78 32.29
CA ARG A 313 9.59 -39.77 33.42
C ARG A 313 8.82 -38.43 33.47
N ARG A 314 7.60 -38.45 34.03
CA ARG A 314 6.73 -37.30 34.38
C ARG A 314 7.29 -36.46 35.53
N ILE A 315 7.00 -35.14 35.55
CA ILE A 315 6.42 -34.38 36.70
C ILE A 315 5.49 -33.27 36.15
N ALA A 316 4.32 -33.09 36.79
CA ALA A 316 3.27 -32.07 36.56
C ALA A 316 3.74 -30.65 37.02
N SER A 317 3.07 -29.50 36.92
CA SER A 317 1.66 -29.05 36.89
C SER A 317 1.65 -27.59 36.39
N ALA A 318 0.81 -27.14 35.45
CA ALA A 318 -0.54 -26.58 35.63
C ALA A 318 -0.67 -25.40 36.62
N SER A 319 -1.10 -24.24 36.12
CA SER A 319 -2.02 -23.31 36.81
C SER A 319 -2.69 -22.33 35.83
N SER A 320 -3.86 -22.75 35.34
CA SER A 320 -4.94 -21.88 34.89
C SER A 320 -5.69 -21.33 36.11
N CYS A 321 -5.95 -20.03 36.17
CA CYS A 321 -6.81 -19.44 37.19
C CYS A 321 -8.21 -19.23 36.60
N SER A 322 -9.14 -20.10 36.98
CA SER A 322 -10.58 -19.97 36.76
C SER A 322 -11.25 -20.12 38.12
N THR A 323 -11.97 -19.09 38.57
CA THR A 323 -12.76 -19.13 39.80
C THR A 323 -14.23 -19.27 39.45
N SER A 324 -14.88 -20.35 39.90
CA SER A 324 -16.32 -20.58 39.73
C SER A 324 -17.11 -20.25 41.00
N LEU A 325 -18.38 -19.90 40.77
CA LEU A 325 -19.46 -19.57 41.70
C LEU A 325 -19.76 -20.58 42.83
N ALA A 326 -20.38 -20.08 43.90
CA ALA A 326 -21.31 -20.84 44.75
C ALA A 326 -22.45 -19.95 45.31
N SER A 327 -23.68 -20.28 44.88
CA SER A 327 -24.99 -20.36 45.60
C SER A 327 -25.61 -19.21 46.45
N THR A 328 -26.91 -18.98 46.15
CA THR A 328 -27.96 -18.08 46.70
C THR A 328 -28.55 -18.49 48.08
N PRO A 329 -29.35 -17.64 48.77
CA PRO A 329 -30.82 -17.67 48.61
C PRO A 329 -31.56 -16.29 48.65
N SER A 330 -32.84 -16.34 48.28
CA SER A 330 -33.84 -15.31 47.98
C SER A 330 -34.44 -14.50 49.15
N CYS A 331 -34.88 -13.27 48.89
CA CYS A 331 -36.07 -12.55 49.40
C CYS A 331 -35.93 -11.07 48.95
N GLY A 332 -36.90 -10.26 48.52
CA GLY A 332 -38.35 -10.31 48.39
C GLY A 332 -38.77 -8.95 47.78
N ALA A 333 -39.91 -8.89 47.11
CA ALA A 333 -40.43 -7.71 46.42
C ALA A 333 -40.67 -6.49 47.33
N ARG A 334 -40.50 -5.28 46.80
CA ARG A 334 -41.36 -4.12 47.11
C ARG A 334 -41.25 -2.98 46.10
N THR A 335 -42.39 -2.35 45.89
CA THR A 335 -42.84 -1.40 44.86
C THR A 335 -42.45 0.07 45.10
N PHE A 336 -42.57 0.87 44.03
CA PHE A 336 -42.45 2.33 43.83
C PHE A 336 -43.00 3.27 44.95
N PRO A 337 -42.58 4.56 44.96
CA PRO A 337 -43.42 5.59 44.30
C PRO A 337 -42.66 6.68 43.50
N THR A 338 -43.34 7.19 42.47
CA THR A 338 -43.15 8.46 41.75
C THR A 338 -43.36 9.70 42.63
N PRO A 339 -42.91 10.89 42.18
CA PRO A 339 -43.67 12.12 42.35
C PRO A 339 -44.04 12.81 41.03
N THR A 340 -45.25 13.35 41.03
CA THR A 340 -45.98 14.09 39.98
C THR A 340 -45.85 15.61 40.12
N GLY A 341 -45.97 16.32 38.99
CA GLY A 341 -46.47 17.71 38.88
C GLY A 341 -45.43 18.69 38.31
N SER A 342 -45.72 19.69 37.45
CA SER A 342 -46.91 20.10 36.66
C SER A 342 -46.52 21.40 35.91
N GLY A 343 -46.55 21.40 34.56
CA GLY A 343 -46.57 22.47 33.51
C GLY A 343 -46.00 23.91 33.72
N PRO A 344 -46.07 24.82 32.71
CA PRO A 344 -46.52 24.68 31.30
C PRO A 344 -45.52 25.19 30.22
N THR A 345 -45.83 24.86 28.95
CA THR A 345 -45.25 25.33 27.66
C THR A 345 -45.62 26.81 27.34
N PRO A 346 -44.96 27.54 26.39
CA PRO A 346 -45.09 27.27 24.94
C PRO A 346 -43.91 27.66 23.99
N ALA A 347 -43.85 26.90 22.89
CA ALA A 347 -43.63 27.24 21.47
C ALA A 347 -42.69 28.39 20.96
N ARG A 348 -41.94 27.97 19.92
CA ARG A 348 -41.61 28.63 18.61
C ARG A 348 -40.28 29.37 18.41
N SER A 349 -39.71 29.07 17.21
CA SER A 349 -38.73 29.81 16.37
C SER A 349 -37.32 30.00 16.96
N SER A 350 -36.22 29.95 16.22
CA SER A 350 -35.91 30.06 14.80
C SER A 350 -34.44 29.65 14.61
N GLY A 351 -34.04 29.39 13.37
CA GLY A 351 -32.66 29.07 13.00
C GLY A 351 -31.63 30.12 13.44
N MET A 352 -30.39 29.68 13.62
CA MET A 352 -29.19 30.49 13.49
C MET A 352 -28.00 29.58 13.13
N SER A 353 -27.42 29.88 11.97
CA SER A 353 -26.06 29.53 11.58
C SER A 353 -25.05 30.44 12.26
N TRP A 354 -23.78 30.25 11.89
CA TRP A 354 -22.56 31.02 12.19
C TRP A 354 -21.80 30.54 13.45
N GLY A 355 -20.47 30.40 13.44
CA GLY A 355 -19.51 30.81 12.44
C GLY A 355 -18.11 30.30 12.77
N ILE A 356 -17.31 30.22 11.70
CA ILE A 356 -15.88 29.98 11.69
C ILE A 356 -15.19 31.32 11.94
N CYS A 357 -14.26 31.36 12.91
CA CYS A 357 -13.30 32.46 13.08
C CYS A 357 -11.98 32.14 12.36
N PRO A 358 -11.41 33.06 11.56
CA PRO A 358 -10.03 32.99 11.09
C PRO A 358 -9.10 33.87 11.96
N PRO A 359 -7.79 33.61 12.01
CA PRO A 359 -6.83 34.58 12.51
C PRO A 359 -6.30 35.50 11.40
N THR A 360 -5.96 36.69 11.86
CA THR A 360 -5.70 37.96 11.19
C THR A 360 -4.30 38.10 10.59
N SER A 361 -4.23 38.97 9.59
CA SER A 361 -3.03 39.49 8.93
C SER A 361 -2.47 40.75 9.61
N ALA A 362 -1.15 40.90 9.58
CA ALA A 362 -0.40 42.17 9.53
C ALA A 362 0.93 41.86 8.82
N GLY A 363 1.56 42.64 7.94
CA GLY A 363 1.46 44.05 7.56
C GLY A 363 2.90 44.50 7.21
N ARG A 364 3.12 45.05 6.02
CA ARG A 364 4.41 45.27 5.30
C ARG A 364 5.27 46.46 5.79
N SER A 365 6.57 46.47 5.46
CA SER A 365 7.34 47.57 4.81
C SER A 365 8.78 47.09 4.49
N SER A 366 9.26 47.02 3.23
CA SER A 366 9.88 48.01 2.31
C SER A 366 11.41 48.25 2.44
N ALA A 367 12.16 47.71 1.46
CA ALA A 367 13.35 48.21 0.72
C ALA A 367 14.53 48.95 1.39
N ARG A 368 15.77 48.46 1.22
CA ARG A 368 16.83 49.02 0.32
C ARG A 368 18.20 48.31 0.46
N THR A 369 18.93 48.36 -0.66
CA THR A 369 20.32 48.02 -1.04
C THR A 369 21.48 48.30 -0.06
N ARG A 370 22.53 47.44 -0.01
CA ARG A 370 23.90 47.63 -0.61
C ARG A 370 24.95 46.59 -0.12
N ALA A 371 25.69 46.05 -1.09
CA ALA A 371 27.15 45.81 -1.21
C ALA A 371 28.07 45.30 -0.06
N GLY A 372 28.94 44.34 -0.45
CA GLY A 372 30.29 44.08 0.08
C GLY A 372 30.37 43.02 1.19
N SER A 373 31.37 42.15 1.33
CA SER A 373 32.58 41.82 0.56
C SER A 373 33.21 40.57 1.23
N THR A 374 34.06 39.85 0.49
CA THR A 374 35.28 39.13 0.93
C THR A 374 35.21 37.92 1.90
N ALA A 375 35.54 36.75 1.31
CA ALA A 375 36.79 35.99 1.52
C ALA A 375 36.93 34.90 2.62
N SER A 376 37.68 33.87 2.16
CA SER A 376 38.40 32.77 2.85
C SER A 376 37.55 31.58 3.31
N SER A 377 37.68 30.38 2.74
CA SER A 377 38.82 29.46 2.59
C SER A 377 39.25 28.80 3.90
N ALA A 378 38.91 27.51 4.04
CA ALA A 378 39.60 26.44 4.77
C ALA A 378 38.57 25.36 5.11
N GLU A 379 38.82 24.06 5.10
CA GLU A 379 39.83 23.20 4.51
C GLU A 379 39.29 21.78 4.77
N ARG A 380 39.66 20.83 3.92
CA ARG A 380 39.31 19.42 4.04
C ARG A 380 39.86 18.85 5.35
N ARG A 381 39.12 17.91 5.97
CA ARG A 381 39.65 16.68 6.61
C ARG A 381 38.49 15.80 7.12
N SER A 382 38.18 14.76 6.34
CA SER A 382 37.90 13.41 6.85
C SER A 382 39.21 12.60 6.67
N PRO A 383 39.43 11.41 7.26
CA PRO A 383 38.44 10.46 7.80
C PRO A 383 38.84 9.75 9.12
N THR A 384 37.88 9.12 9.80
CA THR A 384 38.13 7.82 10.45
C THR A 384 36.83 7.02 10.57
N ALA A 385 36.94 5.78 10.14
CA ALA A 385 35.96 4.72 10.29
C ALA A 385 35.88 4.26 11.75
N ALA A 386 34.68 3.93 12.21
CA ALA A 386 34.48 3.06 13.36
C ALA A 386 33.28 2.16 13.09
N ALA A 387 33.59 0.90 12.77
CA ALA A 387 32.68 -0.22 12.70
C ALA A 387 32.10 -0.52 14.07
N TRP A 388 30.80 -0.84 14.18
CA TRP A 388 30.27 -1.64 15.30
C TRP A 388 29.13 -2.54 14.86
N ALA A 389 29.38 -3.84 15.05
CA ALA A 389 28.41 -4.92 15.09
C ALA A 389 27.65 -4.90 16.43
N GLY A 390 26.41 -5.39 16.45
CA GLY A 390 25.73 -5.73 17.70
C GLY A 390 24.21 -5.71 17.65
N TYR A 391 23.64 -6.90 17.39
CA TYR A 391 22.28 -7.38 17.65
C TYR A 391 21.13 -6.97 16.73
#